data_AF-A0A3A2ZH30-F1
#
_entry.id   AF-A0A3A2ZH30-F1
#
_cell.length_a   1.000
_cell.length_b   1.000
_cell.length_c   1.000
_cell.angle_alpha   90.00
_cell.angle_beta   90.00
_cell.angle_gamma   90.00
#
_symmetry.space_group_name_H-M   'P 1'
#
loop_
_entity.id
_entity.type
_entity.pdbx_description
1 polymer ?
#
loop_
_entity_poly.entity_id
_entity_poly.type
_entity_poly.pdbx_seq_one_letter_code
_entity_poly.pdbx_strand_id
1 'polypeptide(L)' 'MYGPPGTGKTLLARACAAQTNATFLKLAGPQLVQMFIGDGAKLVRDCFALAKEKAPSIIFIDELDA' A
#
# COMPACT_ATOMS: atom_id res chain seq x y z
N MET A 1 8.72 -1.54 -6.49
CA MET A 1 9.59 -0.65 -7.29
C MET A 1 10.71 -0.16 -6.38
N TYR A 2 11.98 -0.22 -6.81
CA TYR A 2 13.13 0.23 -6.00
C TYR A 2 13.80 1.46 -6.64
N GLY A 3 14.69 2.12 -5.91
CA GLY A 3 15.51 3.25 -6.39
C GLY A 3 15.33 4.53 -5.58
N PRO A 4 16.04 5.61 -5.92
CA PRO A 4 16.12 6.82 -5.10
C PRO A 4 14.74 7.45 -4.79
N PRO A 5 14.57 8.03 -3.60
CA PRO A 5 13.40 8.85 -3.28
C PRO A 5 13.29 10.01 -4.28
N GLY A 6 12.06 10.46 -4.57
CA GLY A 6 11.83 11.55 -5.54
C GLY A 6 11.76 11.14 -7.02
N THR A 7 11.94 9.86 -7.36
CA THR A 7 11.79 9.34 -8.74
C THR A 7 10.33 9.10 -9.16
N GLY A 8 9.35 9.59 -8.40
CA GLY A 8 7.93 9.55 -8.78
C GLY A 8 7.26 8.17 -8.68
N LYS A 9 7.86 7.17 -8.01
CA LYS A 9 7.29 5.81 -7.91
C LYS A 9 5.86 5.80 -7.35
N THR A 10 5.63 6.51 -6.25
CA THR A 10 4.30 6.66 -5.63
C THR A 10 3.32 7.36 -6.56
N LEU A 11 3.80 8.31 -7.35
CA LEU A 11 3.00 9.10 -8.29
C LEU A 11 2.59 8.24 -9.50
N LEU A 12 3.49 7.39 -10.01
CA LEU A 12 3.19 6.41 -11.05
C LEU A 12 2.19 5.36 -10.58
N ALA A 13 2.35 4.83 -9.36
CA ALA A 13 1.42 3.85 -8.79
C ALA A 13 0.00 4.45 -8.66
N ARG A 14 -0.10 5.70 -8.21
CA ARG A 14 -1.37 6.42 -8.10
C ARG A 14 -1.98 6.72 -9.48
N ALA A 15 -1.17 7.13 -10.45
CA ALA A 15 -1.61 7.39 -11.81
C ALA A 15 -2.17 6.12 -12.47
N CYS A 16 -1.50 4.98 -12.30
CA CYS A 16 -1.96 3.70 -12.81
C CYS A 16 -3.29 3.27 -12.19
N ALA A 17 -3.48 3.47 -10.88
CA ALA A 17 -4.75 3.18 -10.23
C ALA A 17 -5.89 4.08 -10.67
N ALA A 18 -5.62 5.39 -10.84
CA ALA A 18 -6.59 6.33 -11.39
C ALA A 18 -6.99 5.95 -12.83
N GLN A 19 -6.03 5.52 -13.64
CA GLN A 19 -6.26 5.16 -15.05
C GLN A 19 -7.02 3.84 -15.21
N THR A 20 -6.81 2.89 -14.29
CA THR A 20 -7.52 1.60 -14.26
C THR A 20 -8.85 1.65 -13.50
N ASN A 21 -9.23 2.84 -13.00
CA ASN A 21 -10.39 3.06 -12.14
C ASN A 21 -10.44 2.09 -10.95
N ALA A 22 -9.25 1.72 -10.46
CA ALA A 22 -9.07 0.77 -9.38
C ALA A 22 -8.84 1.50 -8.05
N THR A 23 -9.34 0.93 -6.97
CA THR A 23 -9.16 1.47 -5.61
C THR A 23 -7.68 1.42 -5.22
N PHE A 24 -7.06 2.57 -5.00
CA PHE A 24 -5.66 2.65 -4.57
C PHE A 24 -5.53 2.63 -3.04
N LEU A 25 -4.95 1.57 -2.51
CA LEU A 25 -4.68 1.39 -1.08
C LEU A 25 -3.19 1.56 -0.83
N LYS A 26 -2.79 2.68 -0.23
CA LYS A 26 -1.39 2.93 0.17
C LYS A 26 -1.16 2.41 1.60
N LEU A 27 -0.11 1.63 1.77
CA LEU A 27 0.32 1.08 3.05
C LEU A 27 1.81 1.43 3.25
N ALA A 28 2.13 2.17 4.30
CA ALA A 28 3.51 2.56 4.59
C ALA A 28 4.13 1.59 5.61
N GLY A 29 5.38 1.17 5.41
CA GLY A 29 6.13 0.31 6.33
C GLY A 29 6.08 0.76 7.80
N PRO A 30 6.27 2.05 8.11
CA PRO A 30 6.13 2.54 9.49
C PRO A 30 4.72 2.37 10.08
N GLN A 31 3.67 2.26 9.26
CA GLN A 31 2.31 1.95 9.73
C GLN A 31 2.12 0.45 10.00
N LEU A 32 2.93 -0.42 9.38
CA LEU A 32 2.98 -1.85 9.66
C LEU A 32 3.80 -2.16 10.91
N VAL A 33 4.89 -1.43 11.10
CA VAL A 33 5.79 -1.54 12.25
C VAL A 33 5.23 -0.68 13.38
N GLN A 34 4.08 -1.06 13.93
CA GLN A 34 3.65 -0.53 15.23
C GLN A 34 4.42 -1.23 16.35
N MET A 35 4.64 -0.52 17.47
CA MET A 35 5.31 -1.04 18.67
C MET A 35 4.62 -2.30 19.27
N PHE A 36 3.42 -2.65 18.80
CA PHE A 36 2.66 -3.81 19.23
C PHE A 36 2.79 -4.96 18.22
N ILE A 37 3.45 -6.03 18.66
CA ILE A 37 3.57 -7.29 17.91
C ILE A 37 2.16 -7.85 17.67
N GLY A 38 1.73 -7.87 16.40
CA GLY A 38 0.46 -8.46 15.96
C GLY A 38 -0.53 -7.50 15.30
N ASP A 39 -0.52 -6.21 15.67
CA ASP A 39 -1.45 -5.22 15.10
C ASP A 39 -1.13 -4.92 13.62
N GLY A 40 0.15 -4.86 13.27
CA GLY A 40 0.57 -4.73 11.87
C GLY A 40 0.00 -5.85 10.98
N ALA A 41 0.02 -7.10 11.45
CA ALA A 41 -0.49 -8.25 10.71
C ALA A 41 -2.03 -8.27 10.61
N LYS A 42 -2.73 -7.66 11.57
CA LYS A 42 -4.18 -7.46 11.50
C LYS A 42 -4.51 -6.39 10.46
N LEU A 43 -3.79 -5.28 10.46
CA LEU A 43 -3.95 -4.16 9.53
C LEU A 43 -3.72 -4.60 8.07
N VAL A 44 -2.72 -5.45 7.83
CA VAL A 44 -2.52 -6.11 6.51
C VAL A 44 -3.75 -6.90 6.12
N ARG A 45 -4.23 -7.80 7.00
CA ARG A 45 -5.40 -8.66 6.72
C ARG A 45 -6.65 -7.83 6.42
N ASP A 46 -6.90 -6.79 7.19
CA ASP A 46 -8.04 -5.90 6.99
C ASP A 46 -7.91 -5.12 5.67
N CYS A 47 -6.71 -4.66 5.31
CA CYS A 47 -6.46 -4.04 4.01
C CYS A 47 -6.71 -4.99 2.84
N PHE A 48 -6.27 -6.26 2.94
CA PHE A 48 -6.55 -7.26 1.91
C PHE A 48 -8.03 -7.63 1.83
N ALA A 49 -8.76 -7.65 2.96
CA ALA A 49 -10.20 -7.86 2.97
C ALA A 49 -10.94 -6.70 2.29
N LEU A 50 -10.58 -5.45 2.63
CA LEU A 50 -11.13 -4.26 2.01
C LEU A 50 -10.82 -4.18 0.51
N ALA A 51 -9.60 -4.56 0.11
CA ALA A 51 -9.19 -4.66 -1.30
C ALA A 51 -10.08 -5.64 -2.08
N LYS A 52 -10.40 -6.80 -1.49
CA LYS A 52 -11.31 -7.79 -2.10
C LYS A 52 -12.73 -7.25 -2.28
N GLU A 53 -13.27 -6.54 -1.28
CA GLU A 53 -14.58 -5.90 -1.39
C GLU A 53 -14.59 -4.77 -2.42
N LYS A 54 -13.50 -4.00 -2.51
CA LYS A 54 -13.34 -2.83 -3.38
C LYS A 54 -12.72 -3.18 -4.74
N ALA A 55 -12.76 -4.45 -5.14
CA ALA A 55 -12.20 -4.90 -6.40
C ALA A 55 -12.89 -4.20 -7.59
N PRO A 56 -12.14 -3.70 -8.60
CA PRO A 56 -10.68 -3.77 -8.77
C PRO A 56 -9.91 -2.82 -7.84
N SER A 57 -8.81 -3.30 -7.26
CA SER A 57 -7.98 -2.55 -6.30
C SER A 57 -6.48 -2.78 -6.48
N ILE A 58 -5.67 -1.76 -6.21
CA ILE A 58 -4.21 -1.80 -6.21
C ILE A 58 -3.71 -1.50 -4.80
N ILE A 59 -2.97 -2.43 -4.21
CA ILE A 59 -2.31 -2.25 -2.91
C ILE A 59 -0.86 -1.83 -3.17
N PHE A 60 -0.47 -0.67 -2.67
CA PHE A 60 0.88 -0.11 -2.79
C PHE A 60 1.55 -0.07 -1.42
N ILE A 61 2.59 -0.89 -1.25
CA ILE A 61 3.38 -0.94 -0.01
C ILE A 61 4.67 -0.13 -0.25
N ASP A 62 4.86 0.92 0.56
CA ASP A 62 5.99 1.84 0.51
C ASP A 62 6.88 1.63 1.75
N GLU A 63 8.18 1.91 1.66
CA GLU A 63 9.12 1.87 2.80
C GLU A 63 9.21 0.51 3.54
N LEU A 64 9.35 -0.60 2.81
CA LEU A 64 9.53 -1.93 3.43
C LEU A 64 10.95 -2.14 4.03
N ASP A 65 11.90 -1.24 3.77
CA ASP A 65 13.29 -1.31 4.23
C ASP A 65 13.52 -0.63 5.60
N ALA A 66 12.46 -0.30 6.34
CA ALA A 66 12.55 0.20 7.72
C ALA A 66 12.66 -0.95 8.73
#